data_AF-A0A914AGY6-F1
#
_entry.id   AF-A0A914AGY6-F1
#
_cell.length_a   1.000
_cell.length_b   1.000
_cell.length_c   1.000
_cell.angle_alpha   90.00
_cell.angle_beta   90.00
_cell.angle_gamma   90.00
#
_symmetry.space_group_name_H-M   'P 1'
#
loop_
_entity.id
_entity.type
_entity.pdbx_description
1 polymer ?
#
loop_
_entity_poly.entity_id
_entity_poly.type
_entity_poly.pdbx_seq_one_letter_code
_entity_poly.pdbx_strand_id
1 'polypeptide(L)'
;MMRDCNLAWEQLRKLRRYVGPAIASERSMRTQQKRLLKDYLEGELVELMFPSAKSDGSHGFEGRMVPYVTVNNLSMMVLDYLDGLEECNSLTWHSGVIPPNEIWVKIGGDKGGSSFKMAYQIVNVNHPNSLQNTVVFACFEGSDTSQNLKRTLPKIISQITTLSKQQWR
;
A
#
# COMPACT_ATOMS: atom_id res chain seq x y z
N MET A 1 4.91 9.89 14.63
CA MET A 1 4.02 10.70 15.50
C MET A 1 2.64 10.95 14.89
N MET A 2 2.50 11.66 13.77
CA MET A 2 1.16 11.98 13.23
C MET A 2 0.35 10.73 12.84
N ARG A 3 0.98 9.80 12.11
CA ARG A 3 0.40 8.49 11.76
C ARG A 3 0.13 7.65 13.01
N ASP A 4 1.12 7.56 13.89
CA ASP A 4 1.08 6.68 15.07
C ASP A 4 0.05 7.11 16.12
N CYS A 5 -0.21 8.42 16.22
CA CYS A 5 -1.22 8.99 17.11
C CYS A 5 -2.55 9.28 16.41
N ASN A 6 -2.71 8.88 15.14
CA ASN A 6 -3.90 9.10 14.32
C ASN A 6 -4.41 10.56 14.33
N LEU A 7 -3.48 11.52 14.25
CA LEU A 7 -3.79 12.95 14.30
C LEU A 7 -4.10 13.49 12.91
N ALA A 8 -5.18 14.25 12.78
CA ALA A 8 -5.43 15.07 11.59
C ALA A 8 -4.47 16.26 11.52
N TRP A 9 -4.23 16.81 10.32
CA TRP A 9 -3.33 17.96 10.14
C TRP A 9 -3.73 19.16 11.00
N GLU A 10 -5.03 19.37 11.18
CA GLU A 10 -5.55 20.44 12.04
C GLU A 10 -5.23 20.22 13.51
N GLN A 11 -5.35 18.99 13.99
CA GLN A 11 -5.01 18.62 15.36
C GLN A 11 -3.51 18.76 15.61
N LEU A 12 -2.67 18.35 14.65
CA LEU A 12 -1.23 18.56 14.71
C LEU A 12 -0.87 20.05 14.73
N ARG A 13 -1.52 20.87 13.90
CA ARG A 13 -1.34 22.33 13.90
C ARG A 13 -1.69 22.94 15.24
N LYS A 14 -2.81 22.52 15.85
CA LYS A 14 -3.21 22.95 17.21
C LYS A 14 -2.17 22.52 18.24
N LEU A 15 -1.76 21.25 18.24
CA LEU A 15 -0.78 20.71 19.17
C LEU A 15 0.56 21.45 19.08
N ARG A 16 1.06 21.72 17.86
CA ARG A 16 2.28 22.51 17.65
C ARG A 16 2.16 23.94 18.20
N ARG A 17 0.97 24.57 18.15
CA ARG A 17 0.78 25.89 18.76
C ARG A 17 0.95 25.86 20.28
N TYR A 18 0.57 24.76 20.94
CA TYR A 18 0.73 24.60 22.39
C TYR A 18 2.14 24.16 22.78
N VAL A 19 2.72 23.18 22.08
CA VAL A 19 4.01 22.55 22.42
C VAL A 19 5.21 23.27 21.79
N GLY A 20 4.97 24.13 20.79
CA GLY A 20 6.00 24.91 20.12
C GLY A 20 6.85 24.10 19.14
N PRO A 21 8.14 24.46 18.95
CA PRO A 21 8.98 23.96 17.87
C PRO A 21 9.42 22.49 18.01
N ALA A 22 9.18 21.85 19.15
CA ALA A 22 9.50 20.43 19.38
C ALA A 22 8.75 19.48 18.42
N ILE A 23 7.58 19.90 17.91
CA ILE A 23 6.85 19.17 16.86
C ILE A 23 7.23 19.77 15.52
N ALA A 24 7.72 18.96 14.57
CA ALA A 24 8.09 19.42 13.22
C ALA A 24 6.93 20.13 12.47
N SER A 25 7.26 21.00 11.52
CA SER A 25 6.23 21.79 10.82
C SER A 25 5.52 20.93 9.79
N GLU A 26 4.25 21.25 9.48
CA GLU A 26 3.51 20.55 8.43
C GLU A 26 4.28 20.53 7.10
N ARG A 27 4.91 21.67 6.73
CA ARG A 27 5.77 21.75 5.54
C ARG A 27 6.95 20.77 5.60
N SER A 28 7.64 20.69 6.74
CA SER A 28 8.76 19.76 6.93
C SER A 28 8.29 18.31 6.84
N MET A 29 7.19 17.97 7.52
CA MET A 29 6.62 16.62 7.50
C MET A 29 6.16 16.21 6.10
N ARG A 30 5.52 17.10 5.34
CA ARG A 30 5.14 16.83 3.94
C ARG A 30 6.35 16.65 3.03
N THR A 31 7.42 17.40 3.26
CA THR A 31 8.69 17.25 2.51
C THR A 31 9.31 15.88 2.79
N GLN A 32 9.35 15.48 4.06
CA GLN A 32 9.80 14.14 4.47
C GLN A 32 8.90 13.05 3.89
N GLN A 33 7.58 13.20 3.92
CA GLN A 33 6.65 12.26 3.33
C GLN A 33 6.88 12.09 1.83
N LYS A 34 7.07 13.18 1.08
CA LYS A 34 7.42 13.11 -0.35
C LYS A 34 8.74 12.37 -0.58
N ARG A 35 9.75 12.63 0.26
CA ARG A 35 11.03 11.91 0.20
C ARG A 35 10.87 10.41 0.47
N LEU A 36 10.00 10.02 1.40
CA LEU A 36 9.73 8.62 1.74
C LEU A 36 8.92 7.89 0.66
N LEU A 37 7.93 8.55 0.09
CA LEU A 37 7.14 8.00 -1.00
C LEU A 37 7.95 7.86 -2.31
N LYS A 38 9.06 8.61 -2.43
CA LYS A 38 9.87 8.73 -3.65
C LYS A 38 8.96 8.93 -4.88
N ASP A 39 9.41 8.48 -6.06
CA ASP A 39 8.60 8.41 -7.28
C ASP A 39 8.04 6.99 -7.50
N TYR A 40 7.75 6.26 -6.40
CA TYR A 40 7.21 4.90 -6.50
C TYR A 40 5.79 4.86 -7.04
N LEU A 41 5.02 5.92 -6.85
CA LEU A 41 3.59 5.92 -7.15
C LEU A 41 3.32 6.41 -8.57
N GLU A 42 2.46 5.66 -9.25
CA GLU A 42 1.93 5.98 -10.56
C GLU A 42 0.39 5.97 -10.47
N GLY A 43 -0.24 7.00 -11.02
CA GLY A 43 -1.68 7.10 -11.11
C GLY A 43 -2.11 7.15 -12.57
N GLU A 44 -3.05 6.28 -12.95
CA GLU A 44 -3.67 6.27 -14.27
C GLU A 44 -5.19 6.22 -14.17
N LEU A 45 -5.90 6.60 -15.24
CA LEU A 45 -7.35 6.40 -15.32
C LEU A 45 -7.61 5.08 -16.03
N VAL A 46 -8.31 4.17 -15.35
CA VAL A 46 -8.72 2.88 -15.90
C VAL A 46 -10.24 2.84 -15.98
N GLU A 47 -10.75 2.38 -17.13
CA GLU A 47 -12.18 2.10 -17.24
C GLU A 47 -12.50 0.82 -16.47
N LEU A 48 -13.38 0.92 -15.48
CA LEU A 48 -13.86 -0.20 -14.66
C LEU A 48 -15.38 -0.33 -14.74
N MET A 49 -15.86 -1.56 -14.53
CA MET A 49 -17.27 -1.92 -14.64
C MET A 49 -17.97 -1.82 -13.28
N PHE A 50 -19.08 -1.10 -13.26
CA PHE A 50 -19.93 -0.88 -12.09
C PHE A 50 -21.34 -1.42 -12.35
N PRO A 51 -22.01 -1.99 -11.33
CA PRO A 51 -23.43 -2.29 -11.44
C PRO A 51 -24.23 -1.02 -11.72
N SER A 52 -25.07 -1.07 -12.75
CA SER A 52 -25.99 0.02 -13.11
C SER A 52 -27.41 -0.51 -13.00
N ALA A 53 -28.25 0.19 -12.23
CA ALA A 53 -29.68 -0.04 -12.21
C ALA A 53 -30.28 0.81 -13.33
N LYS A 54 -30.75 0.15 -14.40
CA LYS A 54 -31.47 0.86 -15.45
C LYS A 54 -32.89 1.16 -14.99
N SER A 55 -33.48 2.21 -15.55
CA SER A 55 -34.86 2.65 -15.24
C SER A 55 -35.92 1.59 -15.56
N ASP A 56 -35.59 0.59 -16.39
CA ASP A 56 -36.43 -0.55 -16.76
C ASP A 56 -36.37 -1.72 -15.74
N GLY A 57 -35.61 -1.57 -14.65
CA GLY A 57 -35.42 -2.64 -13.65
C GLY A 57 -34.41 -3.71 -14.06
N SER A 58 -33.78 -3.60 -15.23
CA SER A 58 -32.70 -4.49 -15.64
C SER A 58 -31.38 -4.13 -14.95
N HIS A 59 -30.65 -5.15 -14.52
CA HIS A 59 -29.30 -4.99 -13.98
C HIS A 59 -28.30 -5.01 -15.13
N GLY A 60 -27.69 -3.85 -15.40
CA GLY A 60 -26.61 -3.70 -16.36
C GLY A 60 -25.26 -3.50 -15.69
N PHE A 61 -24.22 -3.46 -16.50
CA PHE A 61 -22.93 -2.90 -16.10
C PHE A 61 -22.65 -1.64 -16.91
N GLU A 62 -22.06 -0.64 -16.28
CA GLU A 62 -21.58 0.56 -16.94
C GLU A 62 -20.08 0.73 -16.71
N GLY A 63 -19.37 1.16 -17.75
CA GLY A 63 -17.97 1.54 -17.66
C GLY A 63 -17.84 2.93 -17.07
N ARG A 64 -16.97 3.10 -16.08
CA ARG A 64 -16.59 4.40 -15.53
C ARG A 64 -15.07 4.50 -15.49
N MET A 65 -14.54 5.67 -15.85
CA MET A 65 -13.11 5.97 -15.67
C MET A 65 -12.84 6.24 -14.20
N VAL A 66 -11.93 5.47 -13.60
CA VAL A 66 -11.58 5.56 -12.19
C VAL A 66 -10.08 5.73 -12.02
N PRO A 67 -9.62 6.57 -11.08
CA PRO A 67 -8.22 6.59 -10.70
C PRO A 67 -7.76 5.23 -10.16
N TYR A 68 -6.73 4.67 -10.80
CA TYR A 68 -6.00 3.51 -10.32
C TYR A 68 -4.60 3.96 -9.92
N VAL A 69 -4.30 3.83 -8.63
CA VAL A 69 -2.97 4.16 -8.08
C VAL A 69 -2.23 2.87 -7.86
N THR A 70 -1.00 2.79 -8.38
CA THR A 70 -0.12 1.63 -8.26
C THR A 70 1.30 2.06 -7.94
N VAL A 71 2.09 1.12 -7.44
CA VAL A 71 3.54 1.27 -7.40
C VAL A 71 4.12 0.86 -8.76
N ASN A 72 5.04 1.65 -9.30
CA ASN A 72 5.71 1.40 -10.57
C ASN A 72 6.83 0.35 -10.47
N ASN A 73 7.45 0.20 -9.28
CA ASN A 73 8.50 -0.78 -9.01
C ASN A 73 8.36 -1.37 -7.59
N LEU A 74 7.53 -2.41 -7.48
CA LEU A 74 7.28 -3.12 -6.23
C LEU A 74 8.55 -3.77 -5.65
N SER A 75 9.44 -4.27 -6.51
CA SER A 75 10.69 -4.90 -6.07
C SER A 75 11.56 -3.92 -5.31
N MET A 76 11.83 -2.75 -5.89
CA MET A 76 12.65 -1.72 -5.25
C MET A 76 11.98 -1.19 -3.97
N MET A 77 10.66 -1.01 -3.98
CA MET A 77 9.91 -0.62 -2.78
C MET A 77 10.04 -1.65 -1.63
N VAL A 78 9.95 -2.94 -1.94
CA VAL A 78 10.05 -4.01 -0.93
C VAL A 78 11.49 -4.12 -0.41
N LEU A 79 12.50 -4.05 -1.29
CA LEU A 79 13.91 -4.12 -0.90
C LEU A 79 14.30 -2.92 -0.01
N ASP A 80 13.93 -1.70 -0.39
CA ASP A 80 14.13 -0.51 0.46
C ASP A 80 13.44 -0.65 1.83
N TYR A 81 12.24 -1.27 1.86
CA TYR A 81 11.52 -1.50 3.09
C TYR A 81 12.23 -2.51 3.99
N LEU A 82 12.82 -3.56 3.41
CA LEU A 82 13.65 -4.53 4.13
C LEU A 82 14.92 -3.88 4.71
N ASP A 83 15.59 -3.02 3.94
CA ASP A 83 16.76 -2.27 4.41
C ASP A 83 16.40 -1.44 5.65
N GLY A 84 15.26 -0.73 5.61
CA GLY A 84 14.77 0.04 6.76
C GLY A 84 14.41 -0.82 7.97
N LEU A 85 13.83 -2.01 7.77
CA LEU A 85 13.53 -2.94 8.86
C LEU A 85 14.81 -3.48 9.52
N GLU A 86 15.86 -3.71 8.73
CA GLU A 86 17.15 -4.14 9.25
C GLU A 86 17.88 -3.02 10.00
N GLU A 87 17.92 -1.81 9.46
CA GLU A 87 18.47 -0.64 10.17
C GLU A 87 17.79 -0.44 11.54
N CYS A 88 16.50 -0.75 11.63
CA CYS A 88 15.72 -0.71 12.88
C CYS A 88 15.81 -2.00 13.72
N ASN A 89 16.64 -2.97 13.31
CA ASN A 89 16.81 -4.27 13.96
C ASN A 89 15.49 -5.00 14.25
N SER A 90 14.52 -4.86 13.33
CA SER A 90 13.14 -5.34 13.47
C SER A 90 12.89 -6.69 12.80
N LEU A 91 13.88 -7.23 12.11
CA LEU A 91 13.80 -8.50 11.41
C LEU A 91 13.91 -9.69 12.39
N THR A 92 13.11 -10.72 12.14
CA THR A 92 13.13 -11.98 12.89
C THR A 92 12.85 -13.16 11.98
N TRP A 93 13.39 -14.32 12.35
CA TRP A 93 13.17 -15.59 11.67
C TRP A 93 12.28 -16.56 12.47
N HIS A 94 11.55 -16.01 13.45
CA HIS A 94 10.56 -16.71 14.28
C HIS A 94 11.12 -18.01 14.87
N SER A 95 12.31 -17.93 15.48
CA SER A 95 13.00 -19.07 16.10
C SER A 95 13.27 -20.25 15.14
N GLY A 96 13.56 -19.94 13.86
CA GLY A 96 13.92 -20.94 12.85
C GLY A 96 12.74 -21.49 12.05
N VAL A 97 11.51 -20.97 12.25
CA VAL A 97 10.36 -21.29 11.39
C VAL A 97 10.60 -20.80 9.96
N ILE A 98 11.26 -19.65 9.81
CA ILE A 98 11.72 -19.16 8.51
C ILE A 98 13.23 -19.46 8.41
N PRO A 99 13.72 -20.06 7.30
CA PRO A 99 15.14 -20.25 7.09
C PRO A 99 15.92 -18.92 7.12
N PRO A 100 17.13 -18.87 7.72
CA PRO A 100 17.89 -17.63 7.92
C PRO A 100 18.27 -16.91 6.62
N ASN A 101 18.26 -17.62 5.50
CA ASN A 101 18.57 -17.13 4.16
C ASN A 101 17.32 -16.79 3.33
N GLU A 102 16.13 -16.76 3.95
CA GLU A 102 14.87 -16.49 3.26
C GLU A 102 14.13 -15.29 3.85
N ILE A 103 13.50 -14.53 2.95
CA ILE A 103 12.51 -13.52 3.27
C ILE A 103 11.17 -13.97 2.72
N TRP A 104 10.19 -14.08 3.61
CA TRP A 104 8.82 -14.42 3.25
C TRP A 104 7.99 -13.16 3.17
N VAL A 105 7.28 -12.99 2.05
CA VAL A 105 6.39 -11.85 1.82
C VAL A 105 5.01 -12.39 1.47
N LYS A 106 4.01 -11.93 2.22
CA LYS A 106 2.61 -12.19 1.91
C LYS A 106 2.08 -11.06 1.05
N ILE A 107 1.42 -11.40 -0.06
CA ILE A 107 0.78 -10.44 -0.96
C ILE A 107 -0.68 -10.84 -1.11
N GLY A 108 -1.59 -9.89 -0.98
CA GLY A 108 -3.02 -10.14 -1.08
C GLY A 108 -3.79 -8.92 -1.53
N GLY A 109 -4.97 -9.17 -2.12
CA GLY A 109 -5.96 -8.16 -2.44
C GLY A 109 -7.21 -8.35 -1.60
N ASP A 110 -7.82 -7.26 -1.18
CA ASP A 110 -9.08 -7.27 -0.46
C ASP A 110 -9.99 -6.13 -0.95
N LYS A 111 -11.29 -6.42 -1.01
CA LYS A 111 -12.32 -5.41 -1.24
C LYS A 111 -12.87 -4.94 0.11
N GLY A 112 -12.47 -3.74 0.49
CA GLY A 112 -13.01 -3.03 1.65
C GLY A 112 -13.96 -1.91 1.22
N GLY A 113 -15.26 -2.09 1.51
CA GLY A 113 -16.29 -1.09 1.21
C GLY A 113 -16.44 -0.86 -0.30
N SER A 114 -16.24 0.40 -0.74
CA SER A 114 -16.31 0.81 -2.15
C SER A 114 -15.00 0.69 -2.92
N SER A 115 -13.94 0.17 -2.30
CA SER A 115 -12.58 0.18 -2.88
C SER A 115 -11.94 -1.20 -2.84
N PHE A 116 -11.13 -1.48 -3.85
CA PHE A 116 -10.21 -2.62 -3.87
C PHE A 116 -8.80 -2.14 -3.56
N LYS A 117 -8.08 -2.91 -2.75
CA LYS A 117 -6.68 -2.63 -2.37
C LYS A 117 -5.85 -3.89 -2.45
N MET A 118 -4.62 -3.77 -2.95
CA MET A 118 -3.57 -4.78 -2.82
C MET A 118 -2.56 -4.31 -1.78
N ALA A 119 -2.15 -5.23 -0.92
CA ALA A 119 -1.16 -4.99 0.11
C ALA A 119 -0.14 -6.12 0.19
N TYR A 120 1.05 -5.79 0.68
CA TYR A 120 2.04 -6.77 1.10
C TYR A 120 2.33 -6.65 2.60
N GLN A 121 2.79 -7.75 3.18
CA GLN A 121 3.23 -7.89 4.56
C GLN A 121 4.54 -8.68 4.55
N ILE A 122 5.62 -8.10 5.11
CA ILE A 122 6.86 -8.84 5.38
C ILE A 122 6.57 -9.78 6.55
N VAL A 123 6.87 -11.06 6.39
CA VAL A 123 6.59 -12.08 7.43
C VAL A 123 7.72 -12.12 8.46
N ASN A 124 8.95 -11.78 8.06
CA ASN A 124 10.15 -11.71 8.91
C ASN A 124 10.15 -10.55 9.92
N VAL A 125 9.01 -10.21 10.51
CA VAL A 125 8.87 -9.20 11.57
C VAL A 125 7.94 -9.72 12.67
N ASN A 126 7.99 -9.11 13.85
CA ASN A 126 7.03 -9.41 14.90
C ASN A 126 5.62 -8.95 14.49
N HIS A 127 4.61 -9.78 14.76
CA HIS A 127 3.20 -9.54 14.40
C HIS A 127 3.00 -9.12 12.93
N PRO A 128 3.33 -9.99 11.96
CA PRO A 128 3.34 -9.62 10.53
C PRO A 128 1.95 -9.24 9.99
N ASN A 129 0.88 -9.76 10.60
CA ASN A 129 -0.50 -9.43 10.22
C ASN A 129 -1.02 -8.11 10.84
N SER A 130 -0.19 -7.36 11.55
CA SER A 130 -0.60 -6.07 12.14
C SER A 130 -0.89 -5.02 11.06
N LEU A 131 -1.76 -4.06 11.38
CA LEU A 131 -2.03 -2.93 10.49
C LEU A 131 -0.77 -2.07 10.27
N GLN A 132 0.13 -2.00 11.25
CA GLN A 132 1.39 -1.26 11.12
C GLN A 132 2.31 -1.88 10.06
N ASN A 133 2.30 -3.21 9.92
CA ASN A 133 3.15 -3.97 9.00
C ASN A 133 2.49 -4.23 7.63
N THR A 134 1.27 -3.72 7.42
CA THR A 134 0.53 -3.88 6.16
C THR A 134 0.76 -2.67 5.27
N VAL A 135 1.34 -2.90 4.09
CA VAL A 135 1.67 -1.83 3.14
C VAL A 135 0.83 -1.97 1.89
N VAL A 136 -0.04 -0.98 1.64
CA VAL A 136 -0.86 -0.90 0.42
C VAL A 136 0.00 -0.37 -0.74
N PHE A 137 0.00 -1.08 -1.86
CA PHE A 137 0.81 -0.73 -3.04
C PHE A 137 -0.02 -0.60 -4.33
N ALA A 138 -1.30 -0.99 -4.32
CA ALA A 138 -2.22 -0.67 -5.40
C ALA A 138 -3.64 -0.48 -4.86
N CYS A 139 -4.40 0.47 -5.41
CA CYS A 139 -5.80 0.67 -5.07
C CYS A 139 -6.60 1.35 -6.18
N PHE A 140 -7.88 0.99 -6.27
CA PHE A 140 -8.87 1.69 -7.10
C PHE A 140 -10.23 1.70 -6.39
N GLU A 141 -11.10 2.61 -6.80
CA GLU A 141 -12.50 2.61 -6.39
C GLU A 141 -13.30 1.66 -7.29
N GLY A 142 -13.96 0.67 -6.70
CA GLY A 142 -14.68 -0.36 -7.43
C GLY A 142 -14.66 -1.70 -6.73
N SER A 143 -15.49 -2.61 -7.24
CA SER A 143 -15.52 -4.00 -6.77
C SER A 143 -14.46 -4.84 -7.48
N ASP A 144 -14.02 -5.88 -6.79
CA ASP A 144 -13.17 -6.99 -7.23
C ASP A 144 -13.84 -7.96 -8.23
N THR A 145 -14.70 -7.45 -9.12
CA THR A 145 -15.31 -8.30 -10.15
C THR A 145 -14.23 -8.88 -11.06
N SER A 146 -14.46 -10.07 -11.61
CA SER A 146 -13.51 -10.72 -12.54
C SER A 146 -13.09 -9.80 -13.69
N GLN A 147 -14.01 -8.95 -14.18
CA GLN A 147 -13.72 -7.98 -15.24
C GLN A 147 -12.75 -6.90 -14.78
N ASN A 148 -12.97 -6.32 -13.60
CA ASN A 148 -12.10 -5.26 -13.05
C ASN A 148 -10.72 -5.80 -12.68
N LEU A 149 -10.65 -7.02 -12.12
CA LEU A 149 -9.39 -7.67 -11.79
C LEU A 149 -8.57 -8.01 -13.04
N LYS A 150 -9.22 -8.48 -14.12
CA LYS A 150 -8.54 -8.73 -15.40
C LYS A 150 -7.92 -7.47 -16.00
N ARG A 151 -8.49 -6.29 -15.75
CA ARG A 151 -7.95 -5.01 -16.22
C ARG A 151 -6.79 -4.51 -15.35
N THR A 152 -6.87 -4.68 -14.03
CA THR A 152 -5.95 -4.02 -13.08
C THR A 152 -4.79 -4.89 -12.60
N LEU A 153 -4.97 -6.20 -12.49
CA LEU A 153 -3.96 -7.11 -11.94
C LEU A 153 -2.78 -7.47 -12.87
N PRO A 154 -2.86 -7.48 -14.21
CA PRO A 154 -1.74 -7.93 -15.05
C PRO A 154 -0.40 -7.23 -14.76
N LYS A 155 -0.43 -5.90 -14.63
CA LYS A 155 0.75 -5.09 -14.27
C LYS A 155 1.34 -5.51 -12.92
N ILE A 156 0.47 -5.75 -11.94
CA ILE A 156 0.86 -6.16 -10.59
C ILE A 156 1.45 -7.57 -10.57
N ILE A 157 0.81 -8.52 -11.26
CA ILE A 157 1.29 -9.91 -11.35
C ILE A 157 2.69 -9.97 -11.97
N SER A 158 2.95 -9.16 -13.00
CA SER A 158 4.28 -9.03 -13.59
C SER A 158 5.32 -8.54 -12.56
N GLN A 159 4.99 -7.50 -11.79
CA GLN A 159 5.88 -6.99 -10.74
C GLN A 159 6.11 -8.02 -9.61
N ILE A 160 5.08 -8.75 -9.20
CA ILE A 160 5.19 -9.83 -8.20
C ILE A 160 6.12 -10.94 -8.70
N THR A 161 6.01 -11.32 -9.98
CA THR A 161 6.86 -12.33 -10.61
C THR A 161 8.32 -11.89 -10.68
N THR A 162 8.56 -10.59 -10.87
CA THR A 162 9.90 -10.01 -10.80
C THR A 162 10.44 -10.04 -9.37
N LEU A 163 9.62 -9.63 -8.39
CA LEU A 163 9.98 -9.64 -6.97
C LEU A 163 10.32 -11.06 -6.48
N SER A 164 9.58 -12.09 -6.88
CA SER A 164 9.84 -13.47 -6.45
C SER A 164 11.17 -14.03 -6.95
N LYS A 165 11.81 -13.37 -7.92
CA LYS A 165 13.12 -13.74 -8.47
C LYS A 165 14.25 -12.88 -7.90
N GLN A 166 13.94 -11.85 -7.11
CA GLN A 166 14.94 -11.00 -6.49
C GLN A 166 15.58 -11.71 -5.30
N GLN A 167 16.85 -11.40 -5.09
CA GLN A 167 17.55 -11.72 -3.84
C GLN A 167 17.75 -10.42 -3.09
N TRP A 168 17.44 -10.45 -1.80
CA TRP A 168 17.81 -9.37 -0.90
C TRP A 168 19.16 -9.73 -0.29
N ARG A 169 20.21 -9.07 -0.81
CA ARG A 169 21.64 -9.29 -0.55
C ARG A 169 22.26 -10.50 -1.24
#